data_AF-Q0SBV5-F1
#
_entry.id   AF-Q0SBV5-F1
#
_cell.length_a   1.000
_cell.length_b   1.000
_cell.length_c   1.000
_cell.angle_alpha   90.00
_cell.angle_beta   90.00
_cell.angle_gamma   90.00
#
_symmetry.space_group_name_H-M   'P 1'
#
loop_
_entity.id
_entity.type
_entity.pdbx_description
1 polymer ?
#
loop_
_entity_poly.entity_id
_entity_poly.type
_entity_poly.pdbx_seq_one_letter_code
_entity_poly.pdbx_strand_id
1 'polypeptide(L)' 'MDNEAPGAARLMLADNVVHLDPAPAMAEAMIEGWTRQQRSRFLKEPTIAGRVRMIRRFTEFTNQYPWQWSPAEAEEWIS' A
#
# COMPACT_ATOMS: atom_id res chain seq x y z
N MET A 1 -15.65 18.78 -11.16
CA MET A 1 -15.89 18.05 -9.89
C MET A 1 -14.75 17.08 -9.77
N ASP A 2 -13.78 17.40 -8.94
CA ASP A 2 -12.59 16.56 -8.75
C ASP A 2 -13.03 15.32 -7.97
N ASN A 3 -13.13 14.20 -8.68
CA ASN A 3 -13.48 12.89 -8.12
C ASN A 3 -12.23 12.26 -7.51
N GLU A 4 -11.73 12.84 -6.41
CA GLU A 4 -10.61 12.25 -5.70
C GLU A 4 -11.10 11.17 -4.73
N ALA A 5 -10.54 9.96 -4.88
CA ALA A 5 -10.82 8.86 -3.97
C ALA A 5 -10.33 9.21 -2.55
N PRO A 6 -11.06 8.83 -1.49
CA PRO A 6 -10.59 8.98 -0.12
C PRO A 6 -9.19 8.38 0.07
N GLY A 7 -8.21 9.21 0.44
CA GLY A 7 -6.81 8.81 0.59
C GLY A 7 -5.92 9.06 -0.63
N ALA A 8 -6.37 9.80 -1.64
CA ALA A 8 -5.50 10.27 -2.71
C ALA A 8 -4.29 11.04 -2.14
N ALA A 9 -3.08 10.80 -2.67
CA ALA A 9 -1.84 11.38 -2.13
C ALA A 9 -1.88 12.92 -2.04
N ARG A 10 -2.58 13.59 -2.97
CA ARG A 10 -2.80 15.04 -2.95
C ARG A 10 -3.59 15.53 -1.75
N LEU A 11 -4.49 14.71 -1.19
CA LEU A 11 -5.25 15.02 0.03
C LEU A 11 -4.43 14.81 1.32
N MET A 12 -3.29 14.14 1.23
CA MET A 12 -2.42 13.82 2.37
C MET A 12 -1.14 14.69 2.41
N LEU A 13 -0.90 15.51 1.38
CA LEU A 13 0.23 16.44 1.30
C LEU A 13 -0.25 17.88 1.50
N ALA A 14 0.61 18.71 2.09
CA ALA A 14 0.41 20.16 2.07
C ALA A 14 0.53 20.68 0.62
N ASP A 15 -0.20 21.75 0.28
CA ASP A 15 -0.31 22.28 -1.10
C ASP A 15 1.04 22.58 -1.79
N ASN A 16 2.11 22.75 -1.02
CA ASN A 16 3.46 23.07 -1.50
C ASN A 16 4.45 21.88 -1.43
N VAL A 17 3.99 20.65 -1.17
CA VAL A 17 4.84 19.46 -1.07
C VAL A 17 4.55 18.51 -2.24
N VAL A 18 5.60 18.16 -2.97
CA VAL A 18 5.56 17.16 -4.06
C VAL A 18 6.58 16.08 -3.76
N HIS A 19 6.20 14.80 -3.93
CA HIS A 19 7.15 13.70 -3.81
C HIS A 19 8.15 13.71 -4.97
N LEU A 20 9.44 13.66 -4.65
CA LEU A 20 10.52 13.52 -5.63
C LEU A 20 10.46 12.15 -6.33
N ASP A 21 10.13 11.11 -5.57
CA ASP A 21 9.79 9.78 -6.08
C ASP A 21 8.37 9.42 -5.60
N PRO A 22 7.35 9.50 -6.47
CA PRO A 22 5.96 9.33 -6.07
C PRO A 22 5.60 7.88 -5.77
N ALA A 23 6.31 6.90 -6.33
CA ALA A 23 5.93 5.50 -6.23
C ALA A 23 6.11 4.91 -4.80
N PRO A 24 7.25 5.09 -4.11
CA PRO A 24 7.38 4.66 -2.71
C PRO A 24 6.34 5.32 -1.81
N ALA A 25 6.09 6.62 -2.00
CA ALA A 25 5.12 7.35 -1.21
C ALA A 25 3.69 6.85 -1.42
N MET A 26 3.31 6.57 -2.67
CA MET A 26 2.01 5.99 -2.99
C MET A 26 1.87 4.59 -2.37
N ALA A 27 2.91 3.76 -2.41
CA ALA A 27 2.89 2.44 -1.80
C ALA A 27 2.67 2.49 -0.29
N GLU A 28 3.36 3.39 0.41
CA GLU A 28 3.15 3.61 1.86
C GLU A 28 1.73 4.11 2.17
N ALA A 29 1.22 5.08 1.40
CA ALA A 29 -0.13 5.60 1.56
C ALA A 29 -1.20 4.51 1.33
N MET A 30 -1.01 3.65 0.33
CA MET A 30 -1.88 2.49 0.08
C MET A 30 -1.87 1.50 1.24
N ILE A 31 -0.69 1.17 1.78
CA ILE A 31 -0.55 0.27 2.94
C ILE A 31 -1.22 0.87 4.18
N GLU A 32 -1.10 2.18 4.41
CA GLU A 32 -1.76 2.88 5.51
C GLU A 32 -3.28 2.88 5.35
N GLY A 33 -3.78 3.21 4.15
CA GLY A 33 -5.19 3.17 3.81
C GLY A 33 -5.79 1.78 4.02
N TRP A 34 -5.10 0.74 3.56
CA TRP A 34 -5.51 -0.65 3.76
C TRP A 34 -5.47 -1.07 5.24
N THR A 35 -4.46 -0.65 5.99
CA THR A 35 -4.37 -0.87 7.44
C THR A 35 -5.57 -0.28 8.17
N ARG A 36 -5.99 0.95 7.82
CA ARG A 36 -7.21 1.57 8.35
C ARG A 36 -8.47 0.76 8.03
N GLN A 37 -8.61 0.26 6.80
CA GLN A 37 -9.73 -0.61 6.40
C GLN A 37 -9.77 -1.94 7.16
N GLN A 38 -8.61 -2.45 7.58
CA GLN A 38 -8.50 -3.68 8.36
C GLN A 38 -8.90 -3.43 9.82
N ARG A 39 -8.51 -2.29 10.40
CA ARG A 39 -8.93 -1.87 11.75
C ARG A 39 -10.44 -1.61 11.85
N SER A 40 -11.06 -1.04 10.81
CA SER A 40 -12.52 -0.83 10.80
C SER A 40 -13.33 -2.13 10.81
N ARG A 41 -12.70 -3.27 10.49
CA ARG A 41 -13.26 -4.64 10.60
C ARG A 41 -12.92 -5.33 11.92
N PHE A 42 -12.44 -4.57 12.93
CA PHE A 42 -12.06 -5.08 14.25
C PHE A 42 -10.99 -6.19 14.23
N LEU A 43 -10.15 -6.23 13.20
CA LEU A 43 -9.01 -7.15 13.19
C LEU A 43 -7.99 -6.76 14.26
N LYS A 44 -7.45 -7.76 14.96
CA LYS A 44 -6.44 -7.54 16.01
C LYS A 44 -5.14 -7.04 15.39
N GLU A 45 -4.46 -6.13 16.10
CA GLU A 45 -3.20 -5.53 15.63
C GLU A 45 -2.14 -6.56 15.17
N PRO A 46 -1.92 -7.71 15.85
CA PRO A 46 -0.97 -8.72 15.38
C PRO A 46 -1.31 -9.29 13.99
N THR A 47 -2.60 -9.46 13.68
CA THR A 47 -3.08 -9.94 12.37
C THR A 47 -2.81 -8.90 11.29
N ILE A 48 -3.08 -7.63 11.58
CA ILE A 48 -2.82 -6.52 10.65
C ILE A 48 -1.32 -6.39 10.40
N ALA A 49 -0.50 -6.40 11.46
CA ALA A 49 0.95 -6.32 11.34
C ALA A 49 1.52 -7.51 10.54
N GLY A 50 1.01 -8.73 10.73
CA GLY A 50 1.40 -9.89 9.94
C GLY A 50 1.12 -9.73 8.45
N ARG A 51 -0.04 -9.18 8.12
CA ARG A 51 -0.45 -8.88 6.75
C ARG A 51 0.39 -7.77 6.10
N VAL A 52 0.68 -6.70 6.82
CA VAL A 52 1.57 -5.62 6.33
C VAL A 52 2.98 -6.16 6.08
N ARG A 53 3.52 -6.99 6.98
CA ARG A 53 4.83 -7.63 6.76
C ARG A 53 4.87 -8.48 5.49
N MET A 54 3.80 -9.20 5.20
CA MET A 54 3.70 -10.01 3.98
C MET A 54 3.72 -9.14 2.72
N ILE A 55 2.95 -8.04 2.70
CA ILE A 55 2.95 -7.07 1.59
C ILE A 55 4.37 -6.53 1.36
N ARG A 56 5.05 -6.07 2.41
CA ARG A 56 6.41 -5.51 2.30
C ARG A 56 7.41 -6.54 1.77
N ARG A 57 7.37 -7.76 2.28
CA ARG A 57 8.24 -8.85 1.80
C ARG A 57 7.97 -9.20 0.34
N PHE A 58 6.72 -9.14 -0.11
CA PHE A 58 6.38 -9.39 -1.51
C PHE A 58 6.80 -8.22 -2.42
N THR A 59 6.70 -6.97 -1.95
CA THR A 59 7.30 -5.81 -2.63
C THR A 59 8.82 -5.97 -2.79
N GLU A 60 9.52 -6.38 -1.72
CA GLU A 60 10.96 -6.62 -1.76
C GLU A 60 11.34 -7.76 -2.70
N PHE A 61 10.58 -8.85 -2.69
CA PHE A 61 10.80 -10.01 -3.56
C PHE A 61 10.66 -9.69 -5.04
N THR A 62 9.57 -9.02 -5.41
CA THR A 62 9.26 -8.67 -6.80
C THR A 62 10.06 -7.47 -7.29
N ASN A 63 10.60 -6.65 -6.37
CA ASN A 63 11.11 -5.32 -6.66
C ASN A 63 10.08 -4.46 -7.42
N GLN A 64 8.80 -4.64 -7.10
CA GLN A 64 7.66 -3.98 -7.72
C GLN A 64 6.66 -3.48 -6.67
N TYR A 65 5.91 -2.44 -7.03
CA TYR A 65 4.84 -1.90 -6.20
C TYR A 65 3.53 -2.67 -6.35
N PRO A 66 2.60 -2.58 -5.36
CA PRO A 66 1.37 -3.39 -5.34
C PRO A 66 0.48 -3.33 -6.58
N TRP A 67 0.49 -2.22 -7.33
CA TRP A 67 -0.28 -2.06 -8.57
C TRP A 67 0.39 -2.62 -9.83
N GLN A 68 1.64 -3.06 -9.73
CA GLN A 68 2.38 -3.69 -10.83
C GLN A 68 2.31 -5.22 -10.76
N TRP A 69 1.91 -5.77 -9.61
CA TRP A 69 1.97 -7.19 -9.37
C TRP A 69 1.14 -8.01 -10.35
N SER A 70 1.68 -9.18 -10.69
CA SER A 70 1.03 -10.16 -11.55
C SER A 70 0.77 -11.49 -10.84
N PRO A 71 -0.18 -12.32 -11.33
CA PRO A 71 -0.36 -13.66 -10.80
C PRO A 71 0.91 -14.53 -10.86
N ALA A 72 1.76 -14.33 -11.88
CA ALA A 72 3.00 -15.08 -12.03
C ALA A 72 4.00 -14.85 -10.89
N GLU A 73 4.14 -13.61 -10.43
CA GLU A 73 4.99 -13.29 -9.26
C GLU A 73 4.45 -13.94 -7.98
N ALA A 74 3.13 -14.00 -7.84
CA ALA A 74 2.51 -14.65 -6.69
C ALA A 74 2.76 -16.17 -6.73
N GLU A 75 2.66 -16.80 -7.90
CA GLU A 75 3.00 -18.21 -8.11
C GLU A 75 4.47 -18.49 -7.78
N GLU A 76 5.38 -17.62 -8.21
CA GLU A 76 6.81 -17.73 -7.91
C GLU A 76 7.11 -17.60 -6.40
N TRP A 77 6.41 -16.71 -5.70
CA TRP A 77 6.60 -16.49 -4.25
C TRP A 77 6.10 -17.64 -3.36
N ILE A 78 5.03 -18.34 -3.78
CA ILE A 78 4.39 -19.40 -2.98
C ILE A 78 4.90 -20.81 -3.30
N SER A 79 5.70 -20.98 -4.35
CA SER A 79 6.31 -22.25 -4.74
C SER A 79 7.45 -22.68 -3.82
#